data_AF-A0A975ZLV8-F1
#
_entry.id   AF-A0A975ZLV8-F1
#
_cell.length_a   1.000
_cell.length_b   1.000
_cell.length_c   1.000
_cell.angle_alpha   90.00
_cell.angle_beta   90.00
_cell.angle_gamma   90.00
#
_symmetry.space_group_name_H-M   'P 1'
#
loop_
_entity.id
_entity.type
_entity.pdbx_description
1 polymer ?
#
loop_
_entity_poly.entity_id
_entity_poly.type
_entity_poly.pdbx_seq_one_letter_code
_entity_poly.pdbx_strand_id
1 'polypeptide(L)'
;MSALGWIAIFLAVWLALSATTTGIALPDPMALLAAVLLLLVALLAVYRWRGEVDLLRMLRRGGMVLLPILLAALVPIVLVFSGDGLDVRLRQAALAGLIIVTGWLATFIFQEERRQRDRSEQELDLLMALRSEVFTIVEKLDKHPITRQAEEVERNIAMGGDDPTGAYFPFSASESPATVYDAVSGQLHVINAATLEPVLRFYAAFSELGTMVADTHRAEFPRLEARRRITLHKELTQQRRATLYWGLRALEDINLKIGVPNPEAIPRSGKNEDVTL
;
A
#
# COMPACT_ATOMS: atom_id res chain seq x y z
N MET A 1 1.56 -19.96 9.39
CA MET A 1 1.34 -21.41 9.21
C MET A 1 0.68 -21.60 7.85
N SER A 2 1.10 -22.60 7.06
CA SER A 2 0.47 -22.87 5.76
C SER A 2 -0.97 -23.35 5.96
N ALA A 3 -1.85 -23.10 4.99
CA ALA A 3 -3.26 -23.50 5.01
C ALA A 3 -3.45 -25.01 5.33
N LEU A 4 -2.45 -25.83 5.04
CA LEU A 4 -2.38 -27.26 5.39
C LEU A 4 -2.44 -27.53 6.90
N GLY A 5 -1.85 -26.67 7.74
CA GLY A 5 -1.91 -26.83 9.20
C GLY A 5 -3.30 -26.59 9.76
N TRP A 6 -4.06 -25.66 9.16
CA TRP A 6 -5.45 -25.40 9.51
C TRP A 6 -6.37 -26.53 9.08
N ILE A 7 -6.15 -27.07 7.88
CA ILE A 7 -6.88 -28.24 7.36
C ILE A 7 -6.65 -29.45 8.27
N ALA A 8 -5.40 -29.68 8.74
CA ALA A 8 -5.08 -30.79 9.63
C ALA A 8 -5.73 -30.68 11.02
N ILE A 9 -5.74 -29.48 11.62
CA ILE A 9 -6.41 -29.24 12.91
C ILE A 9 -7.93 -29.37 12.75
N PHE A 10 -8.50 -28.80 11.70
CA PHE A 10 -9.92 -28.93 11.40
C PHE A 10 -10.31 -30.38 11.15
N LEU A 11 -9.52 -31.16 10.41
CA LEU A 11 -9.71 -32.60 10.20
C LEU A 11 -9.59 -33.40 11.49
N ALA A 12 -8.65 -33.06 12.38
CA ALA A 12 -8.48 -33.74 13.66
C ALA A 12 -9.68 -33.48 14.59
N VAL A 13 -10.16 -32.23 14.65
CA VAL A 13 -11.38 -31.86 15.38
C VAL A 13 -12.62 -32.51 14.76
N TRP A 14 -12.69 -32.57 13.42
CA TRP A 14 -13.76 -33.22 12.66
C TRP A 14 -13.79 -34.74 12.87
N LEU A 15 -12.63 -35.41 12.89
CA LEU A 15 -12.51 -36.83 13.19
C LEU A 15 -12.95 -37.13 14.63
N ALA A 16 -12.53 -36.30 15.59
CA ALA A 16 -12.92 -36.42 16.99
C ALA A 16 -14.44 -36.20 17.20
N LEU A 17 -15.03 -35.21 16.51
CA LEU A 17 -16.48 -34.97 16.53
C LEU A 17 -17.27 -36.07 15.79
N SER A 18 -16.79 -36.58 14.66
CA SER A 18 -17.50 -37.66 13.94
C SER A 18 -17.49 -38.98 14.72
N ALA A 19 -16.43 -39.25 15.49
CA ALA A 19 -16.35 -40.40 16.39
C ALA A 19 -17.43 -40.37 17.50
N THR A 20 -17.99 -39.20 17.83
CA THR A 20 -19.12 -39.08 18.76
C THR A 20 -20.45 -39.55 18.17
N THR A 21 -20.57 -39.65 16.83
CA THR A 21 -21.82 -40.00 16.14
C THR A 21 -21.96 -41.50 15.83
N THR A 22 -20.87 -42.27 15.92
CA THR A 22 -20.83 -43.70 15.54
C THR A 22 -21.05 -44.68 16.69
N GLY A 23 -21.49 -44.22 17.86
CA GLY A 23 -21.91 -45.10 18.96
C GLY A 23 -20.78 -45.71 19.78
N ILE A 24 -19.56 -45.18 19.67
CA ILE A 24 -18.46 -45.53 20.58
C ILE A 24 -18.69 -44.74 21.88
N ALA A 25 -18.90 -45.45 22.99
CA ALA A 25 -19.05 -44.84 24.31
C ALA A 25 -17.81 -43.97 24.62
N LEU A 26 -18.00 -42.67 24.73
CA LEU A 26 -16.96 -41.71 25.08
C LEU A 26 -17.42 -40.84 26.26
N PRO A 27 -16.46 -40.34 27.06
CA PRO A 27 -16.66 -39.88 28.43
C PRO A 27 -17.53 -38.63 28.52
N ASP A 28 -17.96 -38.32 29.75
CA ASP A 28 -18.88 -37.24 30.13
C ASP A 28 -18.90 -36.06 29.14
N PRO A 29 -20.08 -35.57 28.72
CA PRO A 29 -20.20 -34.43 27.82
C PRO A 29 -19.46 -33.17 28.30
N MET A 30 -19.21 -33.06 29.61
CA MET A 30 -18.35 -32.04 30.22
C MET A 30 -16.88 -32.15 29.80
N ALA A 31 -16.36 -33.35 29.59
CA ALA A 31 -14.99 -33.58 29.12
C ALA A 31 -14.80 -33.15 27.66
N LEU A 32 -15.81 -33.35 26.81
CA LEU A 32 -15.79 -32.86 25.43
C LEU A 32 -15.85 -31.33 25.36
N LEU A 33 -16.70 -30.70 26.18
CA LEU A 33 -16.78 -29.24 26.29
C LEU A 33 -15.45 -28.64 26.82
N ALA A 34 -14.85 -29.29 27.82
CA ALA A 34 -13.54 -28.93 28.33
C ALA A 34 -12.43 -29.08 27.29
N ALA A 35 -12.45 -30.13 26.47
CA ALA A 35 -11.48 -30.34 25.40
C ALA A 35 -11.61 -29.29 24.29
N VAL A 36 -12.83 -28.91 23.91
CA VAL A 36 -13.07 -27.84 22.92
C VAL A 36 -12.61 -26.48 23.46
N LEU A 37 -12.90 -26.17 24.73
CA LEU A 37 -12.43 -24.95 25.40
C LEU A 37 -10.90 -24.91 25.50
N LEU A 38 -10.27 -26.03 25.88
CA LEU A 38 -8.81 -26.15 25.93
C LEU A 38 -8.18 -25.96 24.55
N LEU A 39 -8.79 -26.50 23.50
CA LEU A 39 -8.31 -26.34 22.14
C LEU A 39 -8.43 -24.89 21.65
N LEU A 40 -9.53 -24.21 22.00
CA LEU A 40 -9.73 -22.77 21.76
C LEU A 40 -8.71 -21.90 22.51
N VAL A 41 -8.44 -22.23 23.78
CA VAL A 41 -7.44 -21.53 24.60
C VAL A 41 -6.03 -21.77 24.08
N ALA A 42 -5.70 -23.00 23.69
CA ALA A 42 -4.40 -23.33 23.09
C ALA A 42 -4.19 -22.61 21.75
N LEU A 43 -5.23 -22.50 20.92
CA LEU A 43 -5.21 -21.70 19.69
C LEU A 43 -4.94 -20.22 19.99
N LEU A 44 -5.63 -19.65 20.96
CA LEU A 44 -5.42 -18.27 21.43
C LEU A 44 -4.00 -18.05 21.97
N ALA A 45 -3.44 -19.02 22.70
CA ALA A 45 -2.10 -18.96 23.27
C ALA A 45 -1.00 -19.04 22.19
N VAL A 46 -1.13 -19.95 21.21
CA VAL A 46 -0.20 -20.06 20.07
C VAL A 46 -0.21 -18.79 19.22
N TYR A 47 -1.38 -18.16 19.05
CA TYR A 47 -1.49 -16.88 18.36
C TYR A 47 -0.85 -15.72 19.12
N ARG A 48 -1.06 -15.65 20.44
CA ARG A 48 -0.41 -14.65 21.30
C ARG A 48 1.12 -14.80 21.32
N TRP A 49 1.61 -16.04 21.25
CA TRP A 49 3.04 -16.36 21.18
C TRP A 49 3.68 -15.94 19.85
N ARG A 50 2.94 -15.97 18.74
CA ARG A 50 3.47 -15.66 17.40
C ARG A 50 3.68 -14.17 17.12
N GLY A 51 3.29 -13.28 18.05
CA GLY A 51 3.59 -11.84 17.96
C GLY A 51 2.80 -11.06 16.91
N GLU A 52 1.76 -11.64 16.29
CA GLU A 52 0.89 -10.95 15.32
C GLU A 52 -0.09 -10.02 16.06
N VAL A 53 0.37 -8.80 16.37
CA VAL A 53 -0.37 -7.77 17.13
C VAL A 53 -1.63 -7.29 16.39
N ASP A 54 -1.65 -7.40 15.04
CA ASP A 54 -2.78 -6.99 14.23
C ASP A 54 -3.99 -7.91 14.37
N LEU A 55 -3.78 -9.22 14.59
CA LEU A 55 -4.85 -10.17 14.80
C LEU A 55 -5.51 -10.01 16.19
N LEU A 56 -4.77 -9.61 17.22
CA LEU A 56 -5.35 -9.20 18.52
C LEU A 56 -6.22 -7.95 18.41
N ARG A 57 -5.83 -7.00 17.55
CA ARG A 57 -6.59 -5.79 17.25
C ARG A 57 -7.85 -6.12 16.41
N MET A 58 -7.72 -7.07 15.49
CA MET A 58 -8.79 -7.65 14.67
C MET A 58 -9.77 -8.49 15.49
N LEU A 59 -9.27 -9.29 16.45
CA LEU A 59 -10.06 -10.08 17.40
C LEU A 59 -10.71 -9.18 18.45
N ARG A 60 -10.21 -7.97 18.71
CA ARG A 60 -10.90 -6.99 19.56
C ARG A 60 -12.08 -6.34 18.85
N ARG A 61 -11.93 -5.98 17.56
CA ARG A 61 -13.03 -5.43 16.73
C ARG A 61 -14.03 -6.52 16.30
N GLY A 62 -13.52 -7.66 15.85
CA GLY A 62 -14.31 -8.84 15.49
C GLY A 62 -14.87 -9.55 16.72
N GLY A 63 -14.15 -9.58 17.84
CA GLY A 63 -14.60 -10.17 19.12
C GLY A 63 -15.83 -9.51 19.70
N MET A 64 -16.05 -8.21 19.52
CA MET A 64 -17.32 -7.58 19.92
C MET A 64 -18.54 -8.16 19.16
N VAL A 65 -18.33 -8.70 17.96
CA VAL A 65 -19.38 -9.31 17.13
C VAL A 65 -19.38 -10.84 17.27
N LEU A 66 -18.21 -11.47 17.35
CA LEU A 66 -18.01 -12.90 17.52
C LEU A 66 -18.45 -13.39 18.90
N LEU A 67 -18.16 -12.63 19.96
CA LEU A 67 -18.42 -13.03 21.35
C LEU A 67 -19.92 -13.22 21.63
N PRO A 68 -20.84 -12.33 21.22
CA PRO A 68 -22.26 -12.59 21.38
C PRO A 68 -22.75 -13.75 20.51
N ILE A 69 -22.19 -13.97 19.32
CA ILE A 69 -22.55 -15.11 18.44
C ILE A 69 -22.08 -16.44 19.03
N LEU A 70 -20.85 -16.48 19.55
CA LEU A 70 -20.30 -17.65 20.24
C LEU A 70 -21.07 -17.92 21.54
N LEU A 71 -21.39 -16.91 22.33
CA LEU A 71 -22.23 -17.05 23.53
C LEU A 71 -23.65 -17.54 23.18
N ALA A 72 -24.27 -16.96 22.15
CA ALA A 72 -25.59 -17.39 21.67
C ALA A 72 -25.59 -18.82 21.11
N ALA A 73 -24.47 -19.28 20.54
CA ALA A 73 -24.29 -20.67 20.12
C ALA A 73 -23.97 -21.62 21.30
N LEU A 74 -23.26 -21.14 22.33
CA LEU A 74 -22.88 -21.93 23.51
C LEU A 74 -24.09 -22.25 24.39
N VAL A 75 -25.04 -21.32 24.54
CA VAL A 75 -26.26 -21.49 25.36
C VAL A 75 -27.09 -22.72 24.97
N PRO A 76 -27.49 -22.92 23.69
CA PRO A 76 -28.24 -24.11 23.28
C PRO A 76 -27.38 -25.38 23.37
N ILE A 77 -26.06 -25.30 23.17
CA ILE A 77 -25.16 -26.46 23.36
C ILE A 77 -25.17 -26.90 24.82
N VAL A 78 -24.95 -25.98 25.76
CA VAL A 78 -24.96 -26.30 27.19
C VAL A 78 -26.31 -26.88 27.60
N LEU A 79 -27.42 -26.25 27.19
CA LEU A 79 -28.78 -26.75 27.48
C LEU A 79 -29.04 -28.14 26.89
N VAL A 80 -28.50 -28.44 25.70
CA VAL A 80 -28.70 -29.72 25.01
C VAL A 80 -27.88 -30.86 25.64
N PHE A 81 -26.71 -30.54 26.18
CA PHE A 81 -25.81 -31.51 26.79
C PHE A 81 -25.97 -31.67 28.31
N SER A 82 -26.66 -30.74 28.99
CA SER A 82 -27.00 -30.86 30.42
C SER A 82 -28.35 -31.53 30.69
N GLY A 83 -29.19 -31.71 29.67
CA GLY A 83 -30.52 -32.33 29.79
C GLY A 83 -30.47 -33.85 29.56
N ASP A 84 -30.65 -34.63 30.63
CA ASP A 84 -30.67 -36.11 30.62
C ASP A 84 -31.87 -36.76 29.90
N GLY A 85 -32.65 -36.01 29.12
CA GLY A 85 -33.85 -36.50 28.44
C GLY A 85 -34.06 -36.00 27.02
N LEU A 86 -33.04 -35.40 26.39
CA LEU A 86 -33.19 -34.84 25.06
C LEU A 86 -33.07 -35.87 23.94
N ASP A 87 -34.05 -35.84 23.04
CA ASP A 87 -34.14 -36.71 21.87
C ASP A 87 -32.88 -36.59 20.98
N VAL A 88 -32.40 -37.72 20.48
CA VAL A 88 -31.13 -37.84 19.73
C VAL A 88 -31.11 -36.90 18.52
N ARG A 89 -32.27 -36.68 17.90
CA ARG A 89 -32.45 -35.76 16.76
C ARG A 89 -32.13 -34.31 17.12
N LEU A 90 -32.47 -33.88 18.34
CA LEU A 90 -32.22 -32.51 18.79
C LEU A 90 -30.72 -32.27 19.04
N ARG A 91 -30.03 -33.29 19.59
CA ARG A 91 -28.57 -33.30 19.75
C ARG A 91 -27.85 -33.21 18.41
N GLN A 92 -28.32 -33.97 17.41
CA GLN A 92 -27.77 -33.93 16.04
C GLN A 92 -28.00 -32.56 15.37
N ALA A 93 -29.20 -31.98 15.51
CA ALA A 93 -29.51 -30.66 14.96
C ALA A 93 -28.64 -29.55 15.60
N ALA A 94 -28.42 -29.61 16.92
CA ALA A 94 -27.54 -28.68 17.63
C ALA A 94 -26.09 -28.79 17.15
N LEU A 95 -25.58 -30.02 16.96
CA LEU A 95 -24.24 -30.27 16.44
C LEU A 95 -24.08 -29.75 15.00
N ALA A 96 -25.08 -29.99 14.14
CA ALA A 96 -25.09 -29.50 12.76
C ALA A 96 -25.09 -27.96 12.72
N GLY A 97 -25.89 -27.30 13.56
CA GLY A 97 -25.90 -25.84 13.69
C GLY A 97 -24.54 -25.28 14.10
N LEU A 98 -23.87 -25.91 15.07
CA LEU A 98 -22.51 -25.52 15.49
C LEU A 98 -21.50 -25.64 14.35
N ILE A 99 -21.55 -26.73 13.57
CA ILE A 99 -20.66 -26.94 12.42
C ILE A 99 -20.87 -25.83 11.37
N ILE A 100 -22.13 -25.48 11.08
CA ILE A 100 -22.45 -24.43 10.12
C ILE A 100 -21.94 -23.07 10.59
N VAL A 101 -22.18 -22.70 11.86
CA VAL A 101 -21.77 -21.41 12.43
C VAL A 101 -20.24 -21.29 12.48
N THR A 102 -19.54 -22.34 12.92
CA THR A 102 -18.07 -22.35 12.97
C THR A 102 -17.45 -22.32 11.57
N GLY A 103 -18.02 -23.03 10.60
CA GLY A 103 -17.59 -22.98 9.20
C GLY A 103 -17.74 -21.60 8.57
N TRP A 104 -18.87 -20.92 8.82
CA TRP A 104 -19.09 -19.53 8.39
C TRP A 104 -18.09 -18.57 9.03
N LEU A 105 -17.84 -18.74 10.32
CA LEU A 105 -16.92 -17.89 11.05
C LEU A 105 -15.48 -18.02 10.55
N ALA A 106 -15.02 -19.25 10.35
CA ALA A 106 -13.71 -19.51 9.76
C ALA A 106 -13.60 -18.86 8.38
N THR A 107 -14.63 -19.03 7.54
CA THR A 107 -14.69 -18.42 6.20
C THR A 107 -14.58 -16.90 6.27
N PHE A 108 -15.29 -16.25 7.20
CA PHE A 108 -15.24 -14.79 7.37
C PHE A 108 -13.85 -14.30 7.76
N ILE A 109 -13.18 -14.98 8.70
CA ILE A 109 -11.82 -14.64 9.14
C ILE A 109 -10.82 -14.77 7.99
N PHE A 110 -10.88 -15.89 7.25
CA PHE A 110 -10.00 -16.10 6.09
C PHE A 110 -10.26 -15.12 4.96
N GLN A 111 -11.52 -14.76 4.70
CA GLN A 111 -11.85 -13.75 3.69
C GLN A 111 -11.29 -12.38 4.06
N GLU A 112 -11.36 -11.99 5.33
CA GLU A 112 -10.87 -10.69 5.76
C GLU A 112 -9.34 -10.61 5.75
N GLU A 113 -8.63 -11.67 6.18
CA GLU A 113 -7.17 -11.75 6.00
C GLU A 113 -6.78 -11.65 4.52
N ARG A 114 -7.49 -12.38 3.65
CA ARG A 114 -7.22 -12.35 2.21
C ARG A 114 -7.43 -10.94 1.65
N ARG A 115 -8.53 -10.27 1.99
CA ARG A 115 -8.79 -8.88 1.56
C ARG A 115 -7.72 -7.91 2.01
N GLN A 116 -7.20 -8.06 3.23
CA GLN A 116 -6.13 -7.20 3.73
C GLN A 116 -4.82 -7.44 2.99
N ARG A 117 -4.47 -8.71 2.73
CA ARG A 117 -3.30 -9.06 1.92
C ARG A 117 -3.42 -8.55 0.50
N ASP A 118 -4.55 -8.81 -0.16
CA ASP A 118 -4.82 -8.34 -1.52
C ASP A 118 -4.69 -6.81 -1.61
N ARG A 119 -5.19 -6.06 -0.61
CA ARG A 119 -5.02 -4.59 -0.56
C ARG A 119 -3.56 -4.17 -0.37
N SER A 120 -2.81 -4.87 0.48
CA SER A 120 -1.39 -4.54 0.70
C SER A 120 -0.53 -4.84 -0.52
N GLU A 121 -0.81 -5.94 -1.23
CA GLU A 121 -0.15 -6.31 -2.48
C GLU A 121 -0.46 -5.26 -3.56
N GLN A 122 -1.73 -4.87 -3.71
CA GLN A 122 -2.13 -3.79 -4.61
C GLN A 122 -1.45 -2.45 -4.29
N GLU A 123 -1.37 -2.06 -3.01
CA GLU A 123 -0.66 -0.85 -2.59
C GLU A 123 0.82 -0.91 -2.99
N LEU A 124 1.50 -2.03 -2.77
CA LEU A 124 2.90 -2.21 -3.13
C LEU A 124 3.13 -2.18 -4.64
N ASP A 125 2.29 -2.85 -5.43
CA ASP A 125 2.40 -2.87 -6.89
C ASP A 125 2.24 -1.46 -7.47
N LEU A 126 1.26 -0.70 -6.97
CA LEU A 126 1.04 0.71 -7.36
C LEU A 126 2.26 1.56 -7.01
N LEU A 127 2.81 1.42 -5.81
CA LEU A 127 3.99 2.17 -5.37
C LEU A 127 5.24 1.80 -6.18
N MET A 128 5.43 0.53 -6.54
CA MET A 128 6.53 0.10 -7.39
C MET A 128 6.42 0.68 -8.80
N ALA A 129 5.22 0.67 -9.38
CA ALA A 129 4.95 1.28 -10.68
C ALA A 129 5.27 2.78 -10.66
N LEU A 130 4.69 3.52 -9.71
CA LEU A 130 4.94 4.96 -9.54
C LEU A 130 6.42 5.25 -9.31
N ARG A 131 7.09 4.48 -8.43
CA ARG A 131 8.52 4.64 -8.15
C ARG A 131 9.36 4.58 -9.42
N SER A 132 9.08 3.62 -10.30
CA SER A 132 9.85 3.45 -11.54
C SER A 132 9.74 4.65 -12.48
N GLU A 133 8.54 5.22 -12.60
CA GLU A 133 8.31 6.41 -13.42
C GLU A 133 8.96 7.66 -12.80
N VAL A 134 8.74 7.88 -11.50
CA VAL A 134 9.37 8.99 -10.76
C VAL A 134 10.89 8.90 -10.88
N PHE A 135 11.46 7.71 -10.70
CA PHE A 135 12.90 7.47 -10.81
C PHE A 135 13.43 7.84 -12.20
N THR A 136 12.74 7.41 -13.26
CA THR A 136 13.13 7.70 -14.65
C THR A 136 13.15 9.22 -14.92
N ILE A 137 12.15 9.95 -14.43
CA ILE A 137 12.07 11.40 -14.58
C ILE A 137 13.17 12.09 -13.76
N VAL A 138 13.36 11.67 -12.51
CA VAL A 138 14.39 12.21 -11.60
C VAL A 138 15.79 12.00 -12.19
N GLU A 139 16.08 10.80 -12.72
CA GLU A 139 17.37 10.50 -13.35
C GLU A 139 17.62 11.43 -14.55
N LYS A 140 16.60 11.65 -15.38
CA LYS A 140 16.69 12.55 -16.53
C LYS A 140 16.94 14.01 -16.11
N LEU A 141 16.23 14.49 -15.10
CA LEU A 141 16.41 15.85 -14.55
C LEU A 141 17.79 16.00 -13.91
N ASP A 142 18.26 14.99 -13.17
CA ASP A 142 19.52 15.08 -12.45
C ASP A 142 20.75 14.97 -13.37
N LYS A 143 20.62 14.33 -14.54
CA LYS A 143 21.73 14.13 -15.49
C LYS A 143 22.40 15.41 -15.99
N HIS A 144 21.72 16.55 -15.87
CA HIS A 144 22.22 17.87 -16.30
C HIS A 144 22.34 18.81 -15.09
N PRO A 145 23.43 19.59 -14.97
CA PRO A 145 23.60 20.53 -13.87
C PRO A 145 22.68 21.75 -14.10
N ILE A 146 21.50 21.75 -13.47
CA ILE A 146 20.41 22.71 -13.67
C ILE A 146 20.90 24.14 -13.45
N THR A 147 21.57 24.41 -12.32
CA THR A 147 22.02 25.75 -11.94
C THR A 147 23.11 26.28 -12.88
N ARG A 148 24.11 25.44 -13.22
CA ARG A 148 25.19 25.86 -14.14
C ARG A 148 24.67 26.12 -15.55
N GLN A 149 23.77 25.26 -16.03
CA GLN A 149 23.15 25.42 -17.34
C GLN A 149 22.30 26.70 -17.40
N ALA A 150 21.58 27.02 -16.33
CA ALA A 150 20.81 28.26 -16.24
C ALA A 150 21.70 29.50 -16.30
N GLU A 151 22.83 29.51 -15.59
CA GLU A 151 23.79 30.63 -15.64
C GLU A 151 24.36 30.83 -17.05
N GLU A 152 24.67 29.74 -17.77
CA GLU A 152 25.13 29.79 -19.16
C GLU A 152 24.06 30.36 -20.08
N VAL A 153 22.82 29.90 -19.96
CA VAL A 153 21.68 30.41 -20.73
C VAL A 153 21.44 31.89 -20.45
N GLU A 154 21.43 32.30 -19.18
CA GLU A 154 21.23 33.70 -18.81
C GLU A 154 22.33 34.61 -19.38
N ARG A 155 23.59 34.18 -19.29
CA ARG A 155 24.73 34.86 -19.91
C ARG A 155 24.53 35.00 -21.42
N ASN A 156 24.10 33.93 -22.09
CA ASN A 156 23.87 33.94 -23.54
C ASN A 156 22.69 34.85 -23.92
N ILE A 157 21.58 34.87 -23.15
CA ILE A 157 20.48 35.81 -23.40
C ILE A 157 20.95 37.26 -23.24
N ALA A 158 21.79 37.54 -22.24
CA ALA A 158 22.28 38.89 -21.96
C ALA A 158 23.28 39.38 -23.02
N MET A 159 24.14 38.49 -23.53
CA MET A 159 25.17 38.81 -24.51
C MET A 159 24.71 38.70 -25.97
N GLY A 160 23.48 38.26 -26.22
CA GLY A 160 22.97 38.01 -27.58
C GLY A 160 23.31 36.62 -28.12
N GLY A 161 24.14 35.84 -27.44
CA GLY A 161 24.61 34.52 -27.86
C GLY A 161 25.75 34.60 -28.88
N ASP A 162 25.98 33.50 -29.60
CA ASP A 162 27.02 33.41 -30.63
C ASP A 162 26.59 33.99 -32.00
N ASP A 163 25.36 34.52 -32.11
CA ASP A 163 24.85 35.11 -33.34
C ASP A 163 25.17 36.62 -33.36
N PRO A 164 26.04 37.11 -34.26
CA PRO A 164 26.39 38.52 -34.37
C PRO A 164 25.24 39.43 -34.82
N THR A 165 24.07 38.86 -35.18
CA THR A 165 22.90 39.60 -35.69
C THR A 165 21.57 39.26 -35.00
N GLY A 166 21.53 38.25 -34.14
CA GLY A 166 20.30 37.67 -33.59
C GLY A 166 20.30 37.58 -32.07
N ALA A 167 19.11 37.59 -31.46
CA ALA A 167 18.96 37.38 -30.03
C ALA A 167 19.02 35.88 -29.70
N TYR A 168 19.72 35.50 -28.62
CA TYR A 168 19.75 34.12 -28.14
C TYR A 168 18.38 33.67 -27.59
N PHE A 169 17.92 32.50 -28.05
CA PHE A 169 16.67 31.87 -27.64
C PHE A 169 16.94 30.49 -27.01
N PRO A 170 16.78 30.32 -25.69
CA PRO A 170 17.01 29.03 -25.05
C PRO A 170 15.93 28.03 -25.45
N PHE A 171 16.32 26.94 -26.10
CA PHE A 171 15.44 25.81 -26.36
C PHE A 171 15.52 24.82 -25.20
N SER A 172 14.39 24.53 -24.57
CA SER A 172 14.28 23.45 -23.59
C SER A 172 13.60 22.25 -24.24
N ALA A 173 14.17 21.06 -24.15
CA ALA A 173 13.51 19.86 -24.65
C ALA A 173 12.22 19.58 -23.87
N SER A 174 11.16 19.16 -24.56
CA SER A 174 9.94 18.69 -23.91
C SER A 174 10.20 17.41 -23.14
N GLU A 175 9.60 17.31 -21.96
CA GLU A 175 9.60 16.08 -21.18
C GLU A 175 8.50 15.12 -21.67
N SER A 176 8.75 13.82 -21.57
CA SER A 176 7.73 12.82 -21.89
C SER A 176 6.60 12.87 -20.86
N PRO A 177 5.33 12.71 -21.26
CA PRO A 177 4.21 12.72 -20.31
C PRO A 177 4.31 11.54 -19.33
N ALA A 178 3.79 11.75 -18.12
CA ALA A 178 3.70 10.72 -17.08
C ALA A 178 2.62 9.69 -17.47
N THR A 179 3.04 8.56 -18.03
CA THR A 179 2.14 7.55 -18.60
C THR A 179 1.63 6.58 -17.53
N VAL A 180 2.47 6.23 -16.56
CA VAL A 180 2.12 5.29 -15.48
C VAL A 180 1.18 5.97 -14.51
N TYR A 181 1.48 7.20 -14.08
CA TYR A 181 0.62 7.99 -13.20
C TYR A 181 -0.79 8.15 -13.76
N ASP A 182 -0.92 8.54 -15.02
CA ASP A 182 -2.23 8.72 -15.67
C ASP A 182 -3.02 7.41 -15.67
N ALA A 183 -2.36 6.28 -15.96
CA ALA A 183 -2.98 4.95 -15.97
C ALA A 183 -3.44 4.46 -14.58
N VAL A 184 -2.72 4.85 -13.50
CA VAL A 184 -3.02 4.40 -12.13
C VAL A 184 -3.76 5.43 -11.27
N SER A 185 -4.01 6.63 -11.79
CA SER A 185 -4.66 7.75 -11.09
C SER A 185 -5.98 7.38 -10.41
N GLY A 186 -6.81 6.54 -11.04
CA GLY A 186 -8.07 6.05 -10.47
C GLY A 186 -7.92 5.10 -9.27
N GLN A 187 -6.73 4.54 -9.06
CA GLN A 187 -6.43 3.54 -8.02
C GLN A 187 -5.64 4.13 -6.84
N LEU A 188 -5.27 5.42 -6.89
CA LEU A 188 -4.49 6.08 -5.84
C LEU A 188 -5.17 6.09 -4.46
N HIS A 189 -6.50 5.91 -4.42
CA HIS A 189 -7.28 5.81 -3.19
C HIS A 189 -6.90 4.62 -2.29
N VAL A 190 -6.17 3.63 -2.84
CA VAL A 190 -5.66 2.46 -2.10
C VAL A 190 -4.42 2.83 -1.25
N ILE A 191 -3.69 3.86 -1.64
CA ILE A 191 -2.43 4.27 -1.01
C ILE A 191 -2.71 5.15 0.21
N ASN A 192 -1.89 5.01 1.26
CA ASN A 192 -1.94 5.92 2.40
C ASN A 192 -1.64 7.38 1.98
N ALA A 193 -2.47 8.32 2.44
CA ALA A 193 -2.34 9.75 2.14
C ALA A 193 -0.95 10.34 2.44
N ALA A 194 -0.30 9.91 3.53
CA ALA A 194 1.02 10.40 3.92
C ALA A 194 2.11 10.01 2.90
N THR A 195 2.02 8.81 2.31
CA THR A 195 2.95 8.35 1.25
C THR A 195 2.60 8.97 -0.09
N LEU A 196 1.33 9.28 -0.32
CA LEU A 196 0.84 9.81 -1.59
C LEU A 196 1.11 11.32 -1.77
N GLU A 197 1.16 12.10 -0.69
CA GLU A 197 1.31 13.56 -0.76
C GLU A 197 2.57 14.03 -1.54
N PRO A 198 3.79 13.54 -1.27
CA PRO A 198 4.97 13.96 -2.04
C PRO A 198 4.90 13.52 -3.50
N VAL A 199 4.28 12.37 -3.77
CA VAL A 199 4.07 11.86 -5.14
C VAL A 199 3.16 12.81 -5.92
N LEU A 200 2.06 13.27 -5.32
CA LEU A 200 1.17 14.24 -5.95
C LEU A 200 1.86 15.59 -6.17
N ARG A 201 2.63 16.07 -5.19
CA ARG A 201 3.41 17.31 -5.32
C ARG A 201 4.44 17.22 -6.45
N PHE A 202 5.09 16.07 -6.61
CA PHE A 202 5.99 15.80 -7.72
C PHE A 202 5.29 15.88 -9.08
N TYR A 203 4.18 15.16 -9.27
CA TYR A 203 3.47 15.19 -10.56
C TYR A 203 2.83 16.55 -10.86
N ALA A 204 2.39 17.28 -9.84
CA ALA A 204 1.95 18.67 -10.00
C ALA A 204 3.09 19.56 -10.50
N ALA A 205 4.26 19.50 -9.84
CA ALA A 205 5.44 20.27 -10.24
C ALA A 205 5.93 19.88 -11.65
N PHE A 206 5.89 18.60 -12.00
CA PHE A 206 6.26 18.07 -13.31
C PHE A 206 5.29 18.52 -14.41
N SER A 207 3.99 18.52 -14.15
CA SER A 207 2.98 19.03 -15.07
C SER A 207 3.19 20.52 -15.34
N GLU A 208 3.38 21.32 -14.29
CA GLU A 208 3.69 22.75 -14.40
C GLU A 208 4.98 22.99 -15.19
N LEU A 209 6.05 22.22 -14.92
CA LEU A 209 7.29 22.27 -15.69
C LEU A 209 7.04 22.02 -17.19
N GLY A 210 6.23 21.01 -17.53
CA GLY A 210 5.84 20.73 -18.91
C GLY A 210 5.12 21.90 -19.58
N THR A 211 4.20 22.55 -18.87
CA THR A 211 3.50 23.74 -19.39
C THR A 211 4.44 24.92 -19.62
N MET A 212 5.36 25.18 -18.68
CA MET A 212 6.35 26.24 -18.82
C MET A 212 7.31 25.99 -19.99
N VAL A 213 7.74 24.73 -20.20
CA VAL A 213 8.55 24.36 -21.37
C VAL A 213 7.76 24.59 -22.65
N ALA A 214 6.49 24.17 -22.72
CA ALA A 214 5.65 24.40 -23.89
C ALA A 214 5.49 25.89 -24.21
N ASP A 215 5.40 26.75 -23.19
CA ASP A 215 5.33 28.20 -23.37
C ASP A 215 6.61 28.80 -23.98
N THR A 216 7.78 28.19 -23.73
CA THR A 216 9.04 28.60 -24.40
C THR A 216 9.10 28.24 -25.88
N HIS A 217 8.29 27.28 -26.33
CA HIS A 217 8.23 26.85 -27.75
C HIS A 217 7.26 27.68 -28.59
N ARG A 218 6.44 28.53 -27.96
CA ARG A 218 5.48 29.37 -28.68
C ARG A 218 6.19 30.42 -29.52
N ALA A 219 5.62 30.74 -30.68
CA ALA A 219 6.14 31.74 -31.61
C ALA A 219 6.25 33.17 -31.03
N GLU A 220 5.60 33.42 -29.89
CA GLU A 220 5.62 34.69 -29.17
C GLU A 220 6.85 34.83 -28.26
N PHE A 221 7.43 33.71 -27.79
CA PHE A 221 8.55 33.73 -26.87
C PHE A 221 9.79 34.46 -27.43
N PRO A 222 10.15 34.30 -28.72
CA PRO A 222 11.23 35.07 -29.33
C PRO A 222 10.98 36.59 -29.39
N ARG A 223 9.72 37.03 -29.32
CA ARG A 223 9.33 38.44 -29.41
C ARG A 223 9.42 39.18 -28.07
N LEU A 224 9.58 38.44 -26.98
CA LEU A 224 9.72 39.02 -25.63
C LEU A 224 11.05 39.77 -25.51
N GLU A 225 11.09 40.82 -24.69
CA GLU A 225 12.35 41.50 -24.35
C GLU A 225 13.31 40.58 -23.60
N ALA A 226 14.62 40.80 -23.74
CA ALA A 226 15.67 40.00 -23.11
C ALA A 226 15.48 39.85 -21.59
N ARG A 227 15.11 40.95 -20.89
CA ARG A 227 14.84 40.93 -19.45
C ARG A 227 13.69 40.00 -19.08
N ARG A 228 12.62 39.98 -19.87
CA ARG A 228 11.47 39.10 -19.65
C ARG A 228 11.84 37.64 -19.92
N ARG A 229 12.63 37.36 -20.96
CA ARG A 229 13.14 36.00 -21.25
C ARG A 229 14.02 35.46 -20.14
N ILE A 230 14.92 36.29 -19.58
CA ILE A 230 15.74 35.92 -18.41
C ILE A 230 14.86 35.59 -17.21
N THR A 231 13.84 36.40 -16.93
CA THR A 231 12.92 36.17 -15.81
C THR A 231 12.19 34.84 -15.96
N LEU A 232 11.61 34.57 -17.14
CA LEU A 232 10.93 33.30 -17.41
C LEU A 232 11.89 32.10 -17.31
N HIS A 233 13.14 32.26 -17.78
CA HIS A 233 14.12 31.18 -17.67
C HIS A 233 14.54 30.91 -16.21
N LYS A 234 14.60 31.95 -15.37
CA LYS A 234 14.81 31.80 -13.93
C LYS A 234 13.68 31.02 -13.26
N GLU A 235 12.43 31.38 -13.57
CA GLU A 235 11.25 30.67 -13.08
C GLU A 235 11.28 29.20 -13.52
N LEU A 236 11.58 28.93 -14.80
CA LEU A 236 11.73 27.56 -15.32
C LEU A 236 12.83 26.77 -14.59
N THR A 237 13.97 27.40 -14.33
CA THR A 237 15.08 26.80 -13.58
C THR A 237 14.67 26.47 -12.15
N GLN A 238 13.97 27.40 -11.47
CA GLN A 238 13.44 27.16 -10.13
C GLN A 238 12.44 25.99 -10.13
N GLN A 239 11.57 25.93 -11.14
CA GLN A 239 10.61 24.85 -11.27
C GLN A 239 11.28 23.49 -11.51
N ARG A 240 12.35 23.43 -12.31
CA ARG A 240 13.15 22.20 -12.49
C ARG A 240 13.74 21.72 -11.17
N ARG A 241 14.30 22.63 -10.37
CA ARG A 241 14.86 22.31 -9.04
C ARG A 241 13.77 21.82 -8.08
N ALA A 242 12.61 22.48 -8.07
CA ALA A 242 11.47 22.07 -7.26
C ALA A 242 10.94 20.68 -7.67
N THR A 243 10.84 20.42 -8.97
CA THR A 243 10.43 19.11 -9.51
C THR A 243 11.41 18.01 -9.10
N LEU A 244 12.72 18.28 -9.20
CA LEU A 244 13.75 17.36 -8.75
C LEU A 244 13.66 17.08 -7.24
N TYR A 245 13.49 18.13 -6.42
CA TYR A 245 13.31 18.02 -4.98
C TYR A 245 12.11 17.13 -4.62
N TRP A 246 10.93 17.42 -5.19
CA TRP A 246 9.73 16.62 -4.93
C TRP A 246 9.86 15.18 -5.43
N GLY A 247 10.56 14.97 -6.55
CA GLY A 247 10.83 13.63 -7.07
C GLY A 247 11.72 12.82 -6.12
N LEU A 248 12.79 13.42 -5.59
CA LEU A 248 13.63 12.77 -4.57
C LEU A 248 12.82 12.46 -3.30
N ARG A 249 11.95 13.38 -2.87
CA ARG A 249 11.13 13.18 -1.67
C ARG A 249 10.11 12.07 -1.85
N ALA A 250 9.47 12.01 -3.02
CA ALA A 250 8.56 10.94 -3.39
C ALA A 250 9.27 9.57 -3.41
N LEU A 251 10.49 9.49 -3.96
CA LEU A 251 11.27 8.26 -3.97
C LEU A 251 11.65 7.79 -2.57
N GLU A 252 12.06 8.71 -1.68
CA GLU A 252 12.37 8.43 -0.28
C GLU A 252 11.15 7.82 0.44
N ASP A 253 10.00 8.49 0.36
CA ASP A 253 8.78 8.05 1.05
C ASP A 253 8.22 6.73 0.49
N ILE A 254 8.34 6.52 -0.83
CA ILE A 254 7.99 5.22 -1.44
C ILE A 254 8.98 4.13 -1.00
N ASN A 255 10.29 4.41 -0.97
CA ASN A 255 11.30 3.45 -0.54
C ASN A 255 11.14 3.04 0.94
N LEU A 256 10.81 4.00 1.80
CA LEU A 256 10.46 3.76 3.20
C LEU A 256 9.29 2.80 3.31
N LYS A 257 8.23 3.02 2.52
CA LYS A 257 7.01 2.22 2.53
C LYS A 257 7.23 0.79 1.98
N ILE A 258 8.05 0.64 0.93
CA ILE A 258 8.38 -0.67 0.33
C ILE A 258 9.40 -1.45 1.19
N GLY A 259 10.09 -0.79 2.13
CA GLY A 259 11.07 -1.43 3.02
C GLY A 259 12.45 -1.60 2.39
N VAL A 260 12.87 -0.65 1.55
CA VAL A 260 14.24 -0.64 0.97
C VAL A 260 15.26 -0.41 2.09
N PRO A 261 16.36 -1.19 2.19
CA PRO A 261 17.32 -1.11 3.30
C PRO A 261 17.99 0.25 3.52
N ASN A 262 18.04 1.10 2.48
CA ASN A 262 18.51 2.48 2.58
C ASN A 262 17.63 3.38 1.68
N PRO A 263 16.56 3.97 2.22
CA PRO A 263 15.56 4.68 1.42
C PRO A 263 16.08 6.01 0.85
N GLU A 264 17.03 6.64 1.54
CA GLU A 264 17.65 7.92 1.17
C GLU A 264 18.74 7.76 0.10
N ALA A 265 19.32 6.56 -0.04
CA ALA A 265 20.35 6.26 -1.03
C ALA A 265 19.76 6.05 -2.44
N ILE A 266 19.12 7.08 -2.97
CA ILE A 266 18.59 7.12 -4.33
C ILE A 266 19.79 7.21 -5.30
N PRO A 267 19.95 6.26 -6.25
CA PRO A 267 21.03 6.33 -7.23
C PRO A 267 20.80 7.55 -8.14
N ARG A 268 21.65 8.56 -7.98
CA ARG A 268 21.61 9.83 -8.71
C ARG A 268 22.91 10.05 -9.46
N SER A 269 22.86 10.78 -10.57
CA SER A 269 24.06 11.16 -11.34
C SER A 269 24.93 12.16 -10.56
N GLY A 270 24.33 12.88 -9.61
CA GLY A 270 25.02 13.74 -8.66
C GLY A 270 25.29 15.14 -9.17
N LYS A 271 24.80 15.55 -10.35
CA LYS A 271 25.15 16.85 -10.93
C LYS A 271 24.44 18.06 -10.30
N ASN A 272 23.41 17.82 -9.49
CA ASN A 272 22.65 18.87 -8.78
C ASN A 272 22.83 18.71 -7.26
N GLU A 273 24.06 18.86 -6.78
CA GLU A 273 24.41 18.77 -5.34
C GLU A 273 23.68 19.81 -4.48
N ASP A 274 23.23 20.91 -5.09
CA ASP A 274 22.47 21.98 -4.46
C ASP A 274 20.99 21.62 -4.19
N VAL A 275 20.51 20.50 -4.74
CA VAL A 275 19.16 19.98 -4.50
C VAL A 275 19.28 18.79 -3.55
N THR A 276 19.04 19.07 -2.27
CA THR A 276 19.05 18.10 -1.16
C THR A 276 17.66 18.01 -0.53
N LEU A 277 17.38 16.86 0.08
CA LEU A 277 16.19 16.62 0.89
C LEU A 277 16.21 17.43 2.19
#